data_AF-A0A975ZM96-F1
#
_entry.id   AF-A0A975ZM96-F1
#
_cell.length_a   1.000
_cell.length_b   1.000
_cell.length_c   1.000
_cell.angle_alpha   90.00
_cell.angle_beta   90.00
_cell.angle_gamma   90.00
#
_symmetry.space_group_name_H-M   'P 1'
#
loop_
_entity.id
_entity.type
_entity.pdbx_description
1 polymer ?
#
loop_
_entity_poly.entity_id
_entity_poly.type
_entity_poly.pdbx_seq_one_letter_code
_entity_poly.pdbx_strand_id
1 'polypeptide(L)'
;MTRVFRPLVVAAFLVLSFWSAAPAAPPPPGDRAEAFAICAGRLWALSVRQAAVGDPSSQATGQMREDFDMLLGAVLPDAASDRQAQRWRVDGWVQIAHLLARNQYGATPRRRDLAATRMASRIDTCRRMILRR
;
A
#
# COMPACT_ATOMS: atom_id res chain seq x y z
N MET A 1 4.10 54.97 -32.61
CA MET A 1 3.15 53.87 -32.87
C MET A 1 3.84 52.54 -32.69
N THR A 2 3.48 51.77 -31.67
CA THR A 2 3.46 50.28 -31.59
C THR A 2 3.49 49.85 -30.12
N ARG A 3 2.83 48.72 -29.82
CA ARG A 3 2.71 47.99 -28.54
C ARG A 3 1.38 48.15 -27.79
N VAL A 4 0.30 47.63 -28.38
CA VAL A 4 -0.90 47.22 -27.61
C VAL A 4 -1.49 45.95 -28.23
N PHE A 5 -0.78 44.82 -28.17
CA PHE A 5 -1.30 43.55 -28.73
C PHE A 5 -0.86 42.31 -27.92
N ARG A 6 -0.71 42.45 -26.58
CA ARG A 6 -0.09 41.40 -25.77
C ARG A 6 -0.72 41.00 -24.42
N PRO A 7 -1.81 41.60 -23.88
CA PRO A 7 -2.34 41.13 -22.60
C PRO A 7 -3.46 40.07 -22.75
N LEU A 8 -4.10 39.94 -23.91
CA LEU A 8 -5.36 39.18 -24.03
C LEU A 8 -5.19 37.65 -24.15
N VAL A 9 -4.02 37.16 -24.55
CA VAL A 9 -3.78 35.71 -24.73
C VAL A 9 -3.44 35.01 -23.41
N VAL A 10 -2.86 35.71 -22.43
CA VAL A 10 -2.38 35.11 -21.17
C VAL A 10 -3.55 34.78 -20.22
N ALA A 11 -4.63 35.56 -20.24
CA ALA A 11 -5.77 35.35 -19.36
C ALA A 11 -6.59 34.10 -19.72
N ALA A 12 -6.61 33.68 -20.99
CA ALA A 12 -7.38 32.52 -21.43
C ALA A 12 -6.74 31.17 -21.02
N PHE A 13 -5.42 31.12 -20.84
CA PHE A 13 -4.72 29.87 -20.48
C PHE A 13 -4.81 29.52 -18.99
N LEU A 14 -4.95 30.52 -18.11
CA LEU A 14 -5.04 30.30 -16.66
C LEU A 14 -6.40 29.76 -16.20
N VAL A 15 -7.47 29.97 -16.96
CA VAL A 15 -8.82 29.51 -16.58
C VAL A 15 -9.03 28.02 -16.94
N LEU A 16 -8.36 27.49 -17.96
CA LEU A 16 -8.52 26.10 -18.41
C LEU A 16 -7.73 25.07 -17.60
N SER A 17 -6.82 25.49 -16.71
CA SER A 17 -6.00 24.56 -15.92
C SER A 17 -6.66 24.13 -14.59
N PHE A 18 -7.80 24.72 -14.22
CA PHE A 18 -8.44 24.48 -12.92
C PHE A 18 -9.51 23.37 -12.92
N TRP A 19 -9.80 22.74 -14.06
CA TRP A 19 -10.94 21.82 -14.19
C TRP A 19 -10.60 20.32 -14.13
N SER A 20 -9.35 19.94 -13.92
CA SER A 20 -8.93 18.53 -13.91
C SER A 20 -8.61 18.00 -12.51
N ALA A 21 -9.43 18.33 -11.51
CA ALA A 21 -9.43 17.66 -10.22
C ALA A 21 -10.76 16.92 -10.05
N ALA A 22 -11.02 15.93 -10.91
CA ALA A 22 -12.09 14.99 -10.65
C ALA A 22 -11.78 14.29 -9.32
N PRO A 23 -12.70 14.27 -8.34
CA PRO A 23 -12.50 13.48 -7.13
C PRO A 23 -12.31 12.04 -7.57
N ALA A 24 -11.15 11.45 -7.27
CA ALA A 24 -10.90 10.06 -7.55
C ALA A 24 -11.97 9.25 -6.81
N ALA A 25 -12.94 8.71 -7.55
CA ALA A 25 -13.92 7.80 -7.00
C ALA A 25 -13.16 6.69 -6.25
N PRO A 26 -13.68 6.24 -5.08
CA PRO A 26 -13.04 5.15 -4.38
C PRO A 26 -12.93 3.95 -5.32
N PRO A 27 -11.80 3.21 -5.31
CA PRO A 27 -11.64 2.06 -6.17
C PRO A 27 -12.78 1.05 -5.93
N PRO A 28 -13.16 0.28 -6.96
CA PRO A 28 -14.25 -0.68 -6.87
C PRO A 28 -14.04 -1.64 -5.69
N PRO A 29 -15.13 -2.20 -5.11
CA PRO A 29 -15.04 -3.04 -3.91
C PRO A 29 -14.03 -4.20 -4.04
N GLY A 30 -13.93 -4.82 -5.22
CA GLY A 30 -12.94 -5.85 -5.53
C GLY A 30 -11.49 -5.39 -5.30
N ASP A 31 -11.11 -4.24 -5.86
CA ASP A 31 -9.76 -3.68 -5.73
C ASP A 31 -9.42 -3.35 -4.27
N ARG A 32 -10.41 -2.88 -3.50
CA ARG A 32 -10.25 -2.63 -2.07
C ARG A 32 -10.07 -3.92 -1.28
N ALA A 33 -10.91 -4.92 -1.53
CA ALA A 33 -10.81 -6.23 -0.87
C ALA A 33 -9.46 -6.89 -1.15
N GLU A 34 -8.98 -6.86 -2.38
CA GLU A 34 -7.66 -7.37 -2.74
C GLU A 34 -6.54 -6.62 -2.01
N ALA A 35 -6.57 -5.28 -2.03
CA ALA A 35 -5.56 -4.47 -1.35
C ALA A 35 -5.52 -4.75 0.16
N PHE A 36 -6.68 -4.81 0.82
CA PHE A 36 -6.78 -5.11 2.25
C PHE A 36 -6.27 -6.52 2.58
N ALA A 37 -6.66 -7.52 1.81
CA ALA A 37 -6.20 -8.90 1.97
C ALA A 37 -4.68 -9.01 1.80
N ILE A 38 -4.11 -8.40 0.75
CA ILE A 38 -2.65 -8.39 0.54
C ILE A 38 -1.94 -7.70 1.70
N CYS A 39 -2.46 -6.56 2.19
CA CYS A 39 -1.86 -5.84 3.30
C CYS A 39 -1.93 -6.60 4.63
N ALA A 40 -3.05 -7.25 4.93
CA ALA A 40 -3.16 -8.16 6.08
C ALA A 40 -2.10 -9.27 6.01
N GLY A 41 -1.95 -9.92 4.85
CA GLY A 41 -0.93 -10.95 4.63
C GLY A 41 0.50 -10.46 4.84
N ARG A 42 0.84 -9.29 4.29
CA ARG A 42 2.16 -8.67 4.43
C ARG A 42 2.50 -8.35 5.89
N LEU A 43 1.57 -7.76 6.62
CA LEU A 43 1.75 -7.39 8.02
C LEU A 43 1.81 -8.62 8.93
N TRP A 44 1.03 -9.65 8.64
CA TRP A 44 1.12 -10.92 9.35
C TRP A 44 2.55 -11.50 9.22
N ALA A 45 3.13 -11.53 8.02
CA ALA A 45 4.48 -12.08 7.82
C ALA A 45 5.54 -11.29 8.59
N LEU A 46 5.39 -9.97 8.62
CA LEU A 46 6.29 -9.09 9.37
C LEU A 46 6.14 -9.30 10.88
N SER A 47 4.92 -9.35 11.41
CA SER A 47 4.70 -9.48 12.86
C SER A 47 5.22 -10.80 13.42
N VAL A 48 5.07 -11.90 12.67
CA VAL A 48 5.62 -13.20 13.04
C VAL A 48 7.14 -13.17 13.08
N ARG A 49 7.79 -12.53 12.09
CA ARG A 49 9.24 -12.35 12.13
C ARG A 49 9.69 -11.49 13.31
N GLN A 50 9.00 -10.38 13.57
CA GLN A 50 9.30 -9.48 14.68
C GLN A 50 9.18 -10.22 16.02
N ALA A 51 8.12 -11.00 16.21
CA ALA A 51 7.95 -11.84 17.39
C ALA A 51 9.09 -12.85 17.55
N ALA A 52 9.48 -13.52 16.46
CA ALA A 52 10.54 -14.52 16.47
C ALA A 52 11.93 -13.97 16.86
N VAL A 53 12.15 -12.66 16.70
CA VAL A 53 13.41 -11.99 17.11
C VAL A 53 13.24 -11.11 18.36
N GLY A 54 12.08 -11.13 19.02
CA GLY A 54 11.80 -10.33 20.20
C GLY A 54 11.66 -8.82 19.93
N ASP A 55 11.32 -8.41 18.71
CA ASP A 55 11.08 -7.02 18.37
C ASP A 55 9.71 -6.55 18.93
N PRO A 56 9.68 -5.52 19.81
CA PRO A 56 8.45 -5.06 20.46
C PRO A 56 7.42 -4.49 19.48
N SER A 57 7.84 -4.09 18.27
CA SER A 57 6.91 -3.61 17.24
C SER A 57 6.00 -4.70 16.66
N SER A 58 6.25 -5.99 16.98
CA SER A 58 5.39 -7.10 16.60
C SER A 58 3.92 -6.88 17.00
N GLN A 59 3.67 -6.35 18.20
CA GLN A 59 2.31 -6.10 18.69
C GLN A 59 1.59 -5.05 17.85
N ALA A 60 2.24 -3.90 17.60
CA ALA A 60 1.67 -2.83 16.79
C ALA A 60 1.44 -3.27 15.33
N THR A 61 2.36 -4.05 14.75
CA THR A 61 2.17 -4.65 13.43
C THR A 61 1.00 -5.63 13.41
N GLY A 62 0.84 -6.42 14.48
CA GLY A 62 -0.28 -7.35 14.67
C GLY A 62 -1.64 -6.64 14.74
N GLN A 63 -1.73 -5.53 15.46
CA GLN A 63 -2.94 -4.69 15.52
C GLN A 63 -3.29 -4.12 14.14
N MET A 64 -2.30 -3.60 13.41
CA MET A 64 -2.55 -3.07 12.07
C MET A 64 -3.01 -4.15 11.08
N ARG A 65 -2.52 -5.39 11.23
CA ARG A 65 -3.05 -6.53 10.46
C ARG A 65 -4.54 -6.75 10.77
N GLU A 66 -4.93 -6.69 12.04
CA GLU A 66 -6.33 -6.85 12.47
C GLU A 66 -7.23 -5.74 11.92
N ASP A 67 -6.74 -4.50 11.86
CA ASP A 67 -7.46 -3.39 11.22
C ASP A 67 -7.75 -3.71 9.73
N PHE A 68 -6.79 -4.28 9.00
CA PHE A 68 -7.00 -4.71 7.61
C PHE A 68 -7.96 -5.91 7.49
N ASP A 69 -7.90 -6.88 8.41
CA ASP A 69 -8.83 -8.01 8.43
C ASP A 69 -10.28 -7.53 8.69
N MET A 70 -10.46 -6.54 9.59
CA MET A 70 -11.75 -5.89 9.83
C MET A 70 -12.26 -5.16 8.58
N LEU A 71 -11.41 -4.34 7.95
CA LEU A 71 -11.75 -3.61 6.72
C LEU A 71 -12.11 -4.56 5.57
N LEU A 72 -11.36 -5.66 5.44
CA LEU A 72 -11.66 -6.71 4.47
C LEU A 72 -13.03 -7.33 4.74
N GLY A 73 -13.32 -7.71 5.99
CA GLY A 73 -14.63 -8.27 6.36
C GLY A 73 -15.81 -7.37 6.00
N ALA A 74 -15.63 -6.04 6.07
CA ALA A 74 -16.66 -5.08 5.72
C ALA A 74 -16.95 -4.98 4.21
N VAL A 75 -15.96 -5.25 3.34
CA VAL A 75 -16.10 -5.12 1.88
C VAL A 75 -16.24 -6.46 1.16
N LEU A 76 -15.89 -7.56 1.82
CA LEU A 76 -15.78 -8.88 1.19
C LEU A 76 -17.10 -9.40 0.58
N PRO A 77 -18.28 -9.29 1.25
CA PRO A 77 -19.52 -9.87 0.73
C PRO A 77 -19.89 -9.42 -0.69
N ASP A 78 -19.56 -8.18 -1.03
CA ASP A 78 -19.86 -7.57 -2.34
C ASP A 78 -18.68 -7.65 -3.33
N ALA A 79 -17.52 -8.14 -2.88
CA ALA A 79 -16.27 -8.03 -3.62
C ALA A 79 -15.73 -9.38 -4.11
N ALA A 80 -15.72 -10.41 -3.25
CA ALA A 80 -15.10 -11.70 -3.57
C ALA A 80 -15.51 -12.83 -2.62
N SER A 81 -15.22 -14.08 -3.01
CA SER A 81 -15.34 -15.23 -2.10
C SER A 81 -14.23 -15.24 -1.03
N ASP A 82 -14.51 -15.87 0.11
CA ASP A 82 -13.51 -16.11 1.17
C ASP A 82 -12.25 -16.80 0.64
N ARG A 83 -12.41 -17.76 -0.27
CA ARG A 83 -11.29 -18.47 -0.90
C ARG A 83 -10.40 -17.52 -1.69
N GLN A 84 -10.99 -16.57 -2.41
CA GLN A 84 -10.23 -15.56 -3.15
C GLN A 84 -9.49 -14.62 -2.19
N ALA A 85 -10.18 -14.15 -1.14
CA ALA A 85 -9.55 -13.32 -0.11
C ALA A 85 -8.39 -14.03 0.60
N GLN A 86 -8.51 -15.34 0.84
CA GLN A 86 -7.43 -16.12 1.41
C GLN A 86 -6.23 -16.24 0.48
N ARG A 87 -6.45 -16.39 -0.84
CA ARG A 87 -5.35 -16.40 -1.83
C ARG A 87 -4.57 -15.09 -1.79
N TRP A 88 -5.26 -13.95 -1.85
CA TRP A 88 -4.63 -12.63 -1.77
C TRP A 88 -3.84 -12.41 -0.46
N ARG A 89 -4.37 -12.91 0.68
CA ARG A 89 -3.63 -12.91 1.96
C ARG A 89 -2.34 -13.72 1.87
N VAL A 90 -2.40 -14.92 1.31
CA VAL A 90 -1.21 -15.77 1.10
C VAL A 90 -0.20 -15.08 0.18
N ASP A 91 -0.66 -14.45 -0.90
CA ASP A 91 0.22 -13.73 -1.83
C ASP A 91 0.96 -12.57 -1.13
N GLY A 92 0.27 -11.82 -0.27
CA GLY A 92 0.87 -10.78 0.57
C GLY A 92 1.91 -11.34 1.54
N TRP A 93 1.59 -12.44 2.21
CA TRP A 93 2.50 -13.12 3.15
C TRP A 93 3.77 -13.60 2.46
N VAL A 94 3.63 -14.35 1.36
CA VAL A 94 4.74 -14.93 0.59
C VAL A 94 5.68 -13.85 0.08
N GLN A 95 5.16 -12.69 -0.36
CA GLN A 95 5.99 -11.55 -0.77
C GLN A 95 6.94 -11.09 0.33
N ILE A 96 6.46 -10.93 1.57
CA ILE A 96 7.29 -10.44 2.69
C ILE A 96 8.21 -11.56 3.19
N ALA A 97 7.71 -12.79 3.31
CA ALA A 97 8.51 -13.94 3.70
C ALA A 97 9.74 -14.13 2.78
N HIS A 98 9.56 -13.99 1.47
CA HIS A 98 10.67 -14.05 0.53
C HIS A 98 11.66 -12.88 0.68
N LEU A 99 11.19 -11.66 0.95
CA LEU A 99 12.08 -10.52 1.17
C LEU A 99 12.86 -10.66 2.47
N LEU A 100 12.23 -11.16 3.53
CA LEU A 100 12.87 -11.49 4.80
C LEU A 100 13.99 -12.52 4.59
N ALA A 101 13.70 -13.61 3.88
CA ALA A 101 14.70 -14.62 3.57
C ALA A 101 15.87 -14.05 2.77
N ARG A 102 15.61 -13.20 1.76
CA ARG A 102 16.67 -12.54 0.98
C ARG A 102 17.46 -11.52 1.79
N ASN A 103 16.81 -10.82 2.71
CA ASN A 103 17.48 -9.87 3.60
C ASN A 103 18.41 -10.61 4.57
N GLN A 104 18.01 -11.76 5.09
CA GLN A 104 18.83 -12.53 6.01
C GLN A 104 19.96 -13.30 5.31
N TYR A 105 19.65 -14.00 4.23
CA TYR A 105 20.54 -14.98 3.58
C TYR A 105 21.10 -14.51 2.23
N GLY A 106 20.91 -13.24 1.85
CA GLY A 106 21.39 -12.70 0.58
C GLY A 106 22.92 -12.74 0.46
N ALA A 107 23.40 -13.18 -0.70
CA ALA A 107 24.83 -13.42 -0.95
C ALA A 107 25.74 -12.18 -0.82
N THR A 108 25.21 -10.98 -1.01
CA THR A 108 25.98 -9.73 -0.90
C THR A 108 25.24 -8.71 -0.04
N PRO A 109 25.96 -7.80 0.67
CA PRO A 109 25.34 -6.75 1.46
C PRO A 109 24.30 -5.94 0.67
N ARG A 110 24.67 -5.50 -0.54
CA ARG A 110 23.77 -4.77 -1.44
C ARG A 110 22.46 -5.49 -1.74
N ARG A 111 22.47 -6.82 -1.90
CA ARG A 111 21.25 -7.60 -2.15
C ARG A 111 20.35 -7.67 -0.91
N ARG A 112 20.96 -7.76 0.28
CA ARG A 112 20.23 -7.73 1.56
C ARG A 112 19.57 -6.37 1.80
N ASP A 113 20.29 -5.28 1.51
CA ASP A 113 19.79 -3.91 1.66
C ASP A 113 18.64 -3.61 0.69
N LEU A 114 18.75 -4.09 -0.55
CA LEU A 114 17.68 -3.98 -1.53
C LEU A 114 16.42 -4.74 -1.09
N ALA A 115 16.58 -5.92 -0.48
CA ALA A 115 15.46 -6.67 0.06
C ALA A 115 14.79 -5.94 1.23
N ALA A 116 15.58 -5.36 2.15
CA ALA A 116 15.06 -4.52 3.24
C ALA A 116 14.29 -3.31 2.70
N THR A 117 14.86 -2.58 1.75
CA THR A 117 14.23 -1.40 1.13
C THR A 117 12.89 -1.75 0.47
N ARG A 118 12.85 -2.84 -0.30
CA ARG A 118 11.62 -3.31 -0.95
C ARG A 118 10.56 -3.79 0.05
N MET A 119 10.98 -4.39 1.16
CA MET A 119 10.08 -4.78 2.23
C MET A 119 9.48 -3.54 2.89
N ALA A 120 10.33 -2.57 3.28
CA ALA A 120 9.92 -1.32 3.90
C ALA A 120 8.91 -0.57 3.03
N SER A 121 9.19 -0.40 1.74
CA SER A 121 8.29 0.28 0.78
C SER A 121 6.90 -0.38 0.69
N ARG A 122 6.82 -1.70 0.70
CA ARG A 122 5.55 -2.43 0.64
C ARG A 122 4.73 -2.28 1.92
N ILE A 123 5.38 -2.36 3.08
CA ILE A 123 4.73 -2.19 4.38
C ILE A 123 4.26 -0.75 4.57
N ASP A 124 5.10 0.21 4.17
CA ASP A 124 4.78 1.64 4.17
C ASP A 124 3.60 1.99 3.25
N THR A 125 3.50 1.32 2.09
CA THR A 125 2.30 1.42 1.23
C THR A 125 1.03 0.98 1.96
N CYS A 126 1.07 -0.12 2.72
CA CYS A 126 -0.06 -0.55 3.53
C CYS A 126 -0.36 0.45 4.66
N ARG A 127 0.66 0.91 5.38
CA ARG A 127 0.49 1.89 6.48
C ARG A 127 -0.24 3.15 6.03
N ARG A 128 0.12 3.69 4.86
CA ARG A 128 -0.54 4.88 4.29
C ARG A 128 -2.02 4.69 3.95
N MET A 129 -2.50 3.46 3.79
CA MET A 129 -3.92 3.21 3.50
C MET A 129 -4.82 3.45 4.71
N ILE A 130 -4.31 3.22 5.93
CA ILE A 130 -5.07 3.36 7.18
C ILE A 130 -4.71 4.66 7.90
N LEU A 131 -3.43 5.07 7.88
CA LEU A 131 -2.92 6.19 8.69
C LEU A 131 -2.97 7.56 7.99
N ARG A 132 -3.98 7.83 7.15
CA ARG A 132 -4.18 9.19 6.60
C ARG A 132 -4.64 10.15 7.72
N ARG A 133 -3.68 10.78 8.39
CA ARG A 133 -3.89 12.01 9.15
C ARG A 133 -2.81 13.01 8.78
#